data_AF-A0A1Y5SLF9-F1
#
_entry.id   AF-A0A1Y5SLF9-F1
#
_cell.length_a   1.000
_cell.length_b   1.000
_cell.length_c   1.000
_cell.angle_alpha   90.00
_cell.angle_beta   90.00
_cell.angle_gamma   90.00
#
_symmetry.space_group_name_H-M   'P 1'
#
loop_
_entity.id
_entity.type
_entity.pdbx_description
1 polymer ?
#
loop_
_entity_poly.entity_id
_entity_poly.type
_entity_poly.pdbx_seq_one_letter_code
_entity_poly.pdbx_strand_id
1 'polypeptide(L)'
;MADPHEFDDVMPDLENMTPKVPETLEENILHRVFFMILIAIMISLSKTLLVLLTFLQLVFVVLGKGKPNTRIAELGTDLGIWMAKAIRYQTAASEVKPWPWTELD
;
A
#
# COMPACT_ATOMS: atom_id res chain seq x y z
N MET A 1 31.62 -23.90 -15.56
CA MET A 1 30.47 -23.59 -14.70
C MET A 1 30.78 -22.23 -14.11
N ALA A 2 29.98 -21.22 -14.38
CA ALA A 2 30.21 -19.88 -13.82
C ALA A 2 30.07 -19.94 -12.30
N ASP A 3 30.92 -19.21 -11.57
CA ASP A 3 30.88 -19.13 -10.12
C ASP A 3 29.63 -18.33 -9.70
N PRO A 4 28.72 -18.89 -8.87
CA PRO A 4 27.51 -18.20 -8.43
C PRO A 4 27.75 -16.83 -7.77
N HIS A 5 28.96 -16.60 -7.24
CA HIS A 5 29.33 -15.36 -6.54
C HIS A 5 30.13 -14.35 -7.39
N GLU A 6 30.37 -14.63 -8.69
CA GLU A 6 31.10 -13.72 -9.60
C GLU A 6 30.37 -12.37 -9.81
N PHE A 7 29.05 -12.36 -9.63
CA PHE A 7 28.21 -11.16 -9.80
C PHE A 7 28.25 -10.19 -8.60
N ASP A 8 28.77 -10.62 -7.43
CA ASP A 8 28.82 -9.81 -6.21
C ASP A 8 29.88 -8.70 -6.31
N ASP A 9 31.00 -8.93 -7.02
CA ASP A 9 32.10 -7.97 -7.20
C ASP A 9 31.80 -6.87 -8.26
N VAL A 10 30.97 -7.19 -9.25
CA VAL A 10 30.65 -6.26 -10.37
C VAL A 10 29.49 -5.33 -10.06
N MET A 11 28.61 -5.71 -9.12
CA MET A 11 27.50 -4.87 -8.68
C MET A 11 27.34 -4.96 -7.15
N PRO A 12 28.31 -4.44 -6.38
CA PRO A 12 28.31 -4.47 -4.91
C PRO A 12 27.16 -3.68 -4.27
N ASP A 13 26.43 -2.90 -5.07
CA ASP A 13 25.31 -2.07 -4.68
C ASP A 13 23.93 -2.73 -4.86
N LEU A 14 23.84 -3.93 -5.48
CA LEU A 14 22.57 -4.64 -5.61
C LEU A 14 21.96 -5.01 -4.26
N GLU A 15 22.79 -5.37 -3.28
CA GLU A 15 22.32 -5.67 -1.92
C GLU A 15 21.56 -4.48 -1.32
N ASN A 16 22.09 -3.26 -1.52
CA ASN A 16 21.49 -2.02 -1.04
C ASN A 16 20.29 -1.52 -1.88
N MET A 17 20.09 -2.07 -3.08
CA MET A 17 18.93 -1.76 -3.93
C MET A 17 17.72 -2.65 -3.63
N THR A 18 17.88 -3.73 -2.85
CA THR A 18 16.75 -4.57 -2.44
C THR A 18 15.96 -3.90 -1.33
N PRO A 19 14.61 -3.82 -1.43
CA PRO A 19 13.79 -3.33 -0.32
C PRO A 19 14.00 -4.19 0.93
N LYS A 20 14.66 -3.63 1.95
CA LYS A 20 14.96 -4.35 3.20
C LYS A 20 13.68 -4.57 4.01
N VAL A 21 13.26 -5.82 4.13
CA VAL A 21 12.22 -6.23 5.08
C VAL A 21 12.81 -6.10 6.49
N PRO A 22 12.09 -5.54 7.48
CA PRO A 22 12.61 -5.45 8.84
C PRO A 22 12.96 -6.85 9.39
N GLU A 23 14.21 -7.03 9.85
CA GLU A 23 14.70 -8.30 10.42
C GLU A 23 14.12 -8.60 11.80
N THR A 24 13.83 -7.56 12.58
CA THR A 24 13.26 -7.65 13.92
C THR A 24 12.15 -6.63 14.09
N LEU A 25 11.04 -7.04 14.69
CA LEU A 25 9.94 -6.15 15.03
C LEU A 25 10.21 -5.50 16.39
N GLU A 26 10.51 -4.20 16.42
CA GLU A 26 10.79 -3.50 17.69
C GLU A 26 9.51 -3.20 18.50
N GLU A 27 8.34 -3.21 17.86
CA GLU A 27 7.06 -3.01 18.54
C GLU A 27 6.59 -4.24 19.33
N ASN A 28 5.96 -3.98 20.48
CA ASN A 28 5.29 -5.01 21.26
C ASN A 28 4.23 -5.74 20.41
N ILE A 29 4.34 -7.07 20.31
CA ILE A 29 3.50 -7.92 19.45
C ILE A 29 2.00 -7.70 19.70
N LEU A 30 1.58 -7.50 20.96
CA LEU A 30 0.18 -7.26 21.28
C LEU A 30 -0.33 -5.92 20.73
N HIS A 31 0.51 -4.89 20.78
CA HIS A 31 0.20 -3.58 20.21
C HIS A 31 0.06 -3.69 18.69
N ARG A 32 0.98 -4.40 18.05
CA ARG A 32 0.96 -4.63 16.61
C ARG A 32 -0.31 -5.37 16.16
N VAL A 33 -0.71 -6.43 16.87
CA VAL A 33 -1.95 -7.18 16.59
C VAL A 33 -3.18 -6.29 16.72
N PHE A 34 -3.23 -5.43 17.75
CA PHE A 34 -4.32 -4.46 17.90
C PHE A 34 -4.44 -3.53 16.69
N PHE A 35 -3.32 -2.95 16.24
CA PHE A 35 -3.30 -2.11 15.03
C PHE A 35 -3.62 -2.88 13.76
N MET A 36 -3.19 -4.13 13.62
CA MET A 36 -3.54 -4.97 12.48
C MET A 36 -5.04 -5.20 12.36
N ILE A 37 -5.74 -5.41 13.49
CA ILE A 37 -7.19 -5.56 13.50
C ILE A 37 -7.86 -4.23 13.13
N LEU A 38 -7.41 -3.11 13.71
CA LEU A 38 -7.94 -1.79 13.42
C LEU A 38 -7.76 -1.42 11.93
N ILE A 39 -6.57 -1.62 11.38
CA ILE A 39 -6.26 -1.37 9.98
C ILE A 39 -7.03 -2.33 9.07
N ALA A 40 -7.22 -3.60 9.45
CA ALA A 40 -8.05 -4.53 8.69
C ALA A 40 -9.51 -4.04 8.56
N ILE A 41 -10.06 -3.45 9.63
CA ILE A 41 -11.39 -2.83 9.60
C ILE A 41 -11.40 -1.63 8.64
N MET A 42 -10.38 -0.76 8.70
CA MET A 42 -10.24 0.36 7.77
C MET A 42 -10.11 -0.11 6.32
N ILE A 43 -9.34 -1.16 6.05
CA ILE A 43 -9.21 -1.77 4.71
C ILE A 43 -10.56 -2.26 4.21
N SER A 44 -11.37 -2.89 5.07
CA SER A 44 -12.73 -3.32 4.71
C SER A 44 -13.62 -2.15 4.30
N LEU A 45 -13.55 -1.03 5.03
CA LEU A 45 -14.26 0.19 4.68
C LEU A 45 -13.77 0.75 3.33
N SER A 46 -12.45 0.84 3.15
CA SER A 46 -11.83 1.32 1.92
C SER A 46 -12.19 0.47 0.71
N LYS A 47 -12.32 -0.85 0.84
CA LYS A 47 -12.84 -1.72 -0.24
C LYS A 47 -14.26 -1.34 -0.64
N THR A 48 -15.13 -1.11 0.34
CA THR A 48 -16.51 -0.68 0.08
C THR A 48 -16.53 0.68 -0.63
N LEU A 49 -15.69 1.63 -0.19
CA LEU A 49 -15.53 2.92 -0.84
C LEU A 49 -15.02 2.79 -2.28
N LEU A 50 -14.01 1.94 -2.51
CA LEU A 50 -13.47 1.69 -3.85
C LEU A 50 -14.57 1.16 -4.79
N VAL A 51 -15.36 0.20 -4.34
CA VAL A 51 -16.49 -0.32 -5.11
C VAL A 51 -17.49 0.79 -5.42
N LEU A 52 -17.86 1.60 -4.41
CA LEU A 52 -18.77 2.74 -4.59
C LEU A 52 -18.23 3.78 -5.60
N LEU A 53 -16.97 4.19 -5.46
CA LEU A 53 -16.32 5.14 -6.37
C LEU A 53 -16.26 4.58 -7.79
N THR A 54 -16.00 3.30 -7.95
CA THR A 54 -16.00 2.62 -9.25
C THR A 54 -17.39 2.66 -9.90
N PHE A 55 -18.44 2.36 -9.14
CA PHE A 55 -19.82 2.47 -9.64
C PHE A 55 -20.18 3.90 -10.04
N LEU A 56 -19.85 4.89 -9.20
CA LEU A 56 -20.09 6.29 -9.52
C LEU A 56 -19.34 6.71 -10.79
N GLN A 57 -18.06 6.35 -10.89
CA GLN A 57 -17.24 6.64 -12.06
C GLN A 57 -17.86 6.05 -13.32
N LEU A 58 -18.31 4.80 -13.27
CA LEU A 58 -18.98 4.14 -14.38
C LEU A 58 -20.23 4.90 -14.82
N VAL A 59 -21.07 5.34 -13.89
CA VAL A 59 -22.26 6.15 -14.18
C VAL A 59 -21.88 7.46 -14.87
N PHE A 60 -20.88 8.17 -14.37
CA PHE A 60 -20.41 9.42 -14.99
C PHE A 60 -19.85 9.21 -16.40
N VAL A 61 -19.08 8.14 -16.62
CA VAL A 61 -18.53 7.80 -17.93
C VAL A 61 -19.65 7.48 -18.93
N VAL A 62 -20.66 6.70 -18.52
CA VAL A 62 -21.79 6.34 -19.39
C VAL A 62 -22.64 7.57 -19.74
N LEU A 63 -23.01 8.39 -18.76
CA LEU A 63 -23.83 9.57 -18.99
C LEU A 63 -23.06 10.73 -19.66
N GLY A 64 -21.76 10.83 -19.38
CA GLY A 64 -20.87 11.88 -19.84
C GLY A 64 -20.20 11.63 -21.20
N LYS A 65 -20.68 10.64 -21.97
CA LYS A 65 -20.10 10.24 -23.28
C LYS A 65 -18.60 9.91 -23.19
N GLY A 66 -18.22 9.12 -22.19
CA GLY A 66 -16.83 8.68 -22.01
C GLY A 66 -15.96 9.61 -21.19
N LYS A 67 -16.48 10.73 -20.66
CA LYS A 67 -15.69 11.66 -19.84
C LYS A 67 -15.64 11.20 -18.37
N PRO A 68 -14.47 10.83 -17.84
CA PRO A 68 -14.31 10.51 -16.42
C PRO A 68 -14.51 11.74 -15.53
N ASN A 69 -14.96 11.52 -14.30
CA ASN A 69 -15.03 12.59 -13.29
C ASN A 69 -13.70 12.69 -12.54
N THR A 70 -13.01 13.82 -12.67
CA THR A 70 -11.67 14.03 -12.09
C THR A 70 -11.65 13.91 -10.58
N ARG A 71 -12.70 14.40 -9.89
CA ARG A 71 -12.77 14.36 -8.42
C ARG A 71 -12.87 12.93 -7.87
N ILE A 72 -13.62 12.07 -8.58
CA ILE A 72 -13.74 10.65 -8.19
C ILE A 72 -12.41 9.92 -8.44
N ALA A 73 -11.73 10.25 -9.53
CA ALA A 73 -10.43 9.68 -9.85
C ALA A 73 -9.34 10.09 -8.84
N GLU A 74 -9.30 11.36 -8.43
CA GLU A 74 -8.40 11.85 -7.39
C GLU A 74 -8.64 11.13 -6.05
N LEU A 75 -9.90 11.07 -5.59
CA LEU A 75 -10.24 10.33 -4.36
C LEU A 75 -9.87 8.85 -4.42
N GLY A 76 -10.07 8.20 -5.57
CA GLY A 76 -9.66 6.80 -5.77
C GLY A 76 -8.14 6.62 -5.73
N THR A 77 -7.38 7.62 -6.21
CA THR A 77 -5.91 7.62 -6.20
C THR A 77 -5.40 7.72 -4.77
N ASP A 78 -5.91 8.68 -3.99
CA ASP A 78 -5.53 8.87 -2.58
C ASP A 78 -5.84 7.61 -1.75
N LEU A 79 -7.03 7.02 -1.98
CA LEU A 79 -7.44 5.77 -1.34
C LEU A 79 -6.51 4.60 -1.69
N GLY A 80 -6.05 4.53 -2.94
CA GLY A 80 -5.10 3.53 -3.41
C GLY A 80 -3.72 3.66 -2.75
N ILE A 81 -3.20 4.88 -2.66
CA ILE A 81 -1.92 5.17 -1.99
C ILE A 81 -1.99 4.75 -0.51
N TRP A 82 -3.07 5.12 0.16
CA TRP A 82 -3.31 4.70 1.54
C TRP A 82 -3.37 3.17 1.68
N MET A 83 -4.11 2.51 0.80
CA MET A 83 -4.28 1.05 0.82
C MET A 83 -2.94 0.32 0.65
N ALA A 84 -2.07 0.82 -0.24
CA ALA A 84 -0.74 0.25 -0.44
C ALA A 84 0.10 0.29 0.84
N LYS A 85 0.10 1.43 1.56
CA LYS A 85 0.77 1.56 2.86
C LYS A 85 0.16 0.63 3.91
N ALA A 86 -1.17 0.56 3.98
CA ALA A 86 -1.87 -0.29 4.93
C ALA A 86 -1.54 -1.79 4.74
N ILE A 87 -1.50 -2.26 3.50
CA ILE A 87 -1.13 -3.65 3.17
C ILE A 87 0.33 -3.93 3.54
N ARG A 88 1.25 -3.00 3.29
CA ARG A 88 2.66 -3.14 3.70
C ARG A 88 2.82 -3.30 5.20
N TYR A 89 2.09 -2.51 6.00
CA TYR A 89 2.07 -2.66 7.46
C TYR A 89 1.50 -4.02 7.89
N GLN A 90 0.37 -4.42 7.30
CA GLN A 90 -0.33 -5.67 7.62
C GLN A 90 0.52 -6.92 7.32
N THR A 91 1.36 -6.85 6.29
CA THR A 91 2.22 -7.96 5.84
C THR A 91 3.62 -7.95 6.46
N ALA A 92 3.89 -7.05 7.42
CA ALA A 92 5.22 -6.86 8.01
C ALA A 92 6.30 -6.38 7.04
N ALA A 93 5.93 -5.96 5.83
CA ALA A 93 6.86 -5.35 4.87
C ALA A 93 7.23 -3.90 5.24
N SER A 94 6.55 -3.30 6.23
CA SER A 94 6.82 -1.98 6.79
C SER A 94 6.38 -1.91 8.24
N GLU A 95 7.15 -1.22 9.09
CA GLU A 95 6.72 -0.85 10.45
C GLU A 95 5.99 0.49 10.51
N VAL A 96 6.02 1.25 9.41
CA VAL A 96 5.33 2.52 9.30
C VAL A 96 3.82 2.27 9.17
N LYS A 97 3.06 2.70 10.18
CA LYS A 97 1.59 2.69 10.20
C LYS A 97 1.04 3.58 9.09
N PRO A 98 -0.12 3.26 8.48
CA PRO A 98 -0.76 4.15 7.51
C PRO A 98 -1.45 5.35 8.19
N TRP A 99 -1.91 6.34 7.42
CA TRP A 99 -2.78 7.43 7.92
C TRP A 99 -4.01 6.84 8.68
N PRO A 100 -4.52 7.47 9.76
CA PRO A 100 -4.24 8.81 10.29
C PRO A 100 -3.00 8.96 11.18
N TRP A 101 -2.23 7.91 11.41
CA TRP A 101 -1.08 7.98 12.32
C TRP A 101 0.19 8.53 11.66
N THR A 102 0.27 8.46 10.34
CA THR A 102 1.35 9.04 9.54
C THR A 102 0.78 9.75 8.33
N GLU A 103 1.63 10.49 7.63
CA GLU A 103 1.22 11.26 6.46
C GLU A 103 0.90 10.38 5.24
N LEU A 104 -0.10 10.84 4.48
CA LEU A 104 -0.38 10.44 3.12
C LEU A 104 0.66 11.10 2.21
N ASP A 105 1.86 10.52 2.13
CA ASP A 105 2.84 10.69 1.02
C ASP A 105 2.15 10.73 -0.34
#